data_AF-A0A7S3WPM1-F1
#
_entry.id   AF-A0A7S3WPM1-F1
#
_cell.length_a   1.000
_cell.length_b   1.000
_cell.length_c   1.000
_cell.angle_alpha   90.00
_cell.angle_beta   90.00
_cell.angle_gamma   90.00
#
_symmetry.space_group_name_H-M   'P 1'
#
loop_
_entity.id
_entity.type
_entity.pdbx_description
1 polymer ?
#
loop_
_entity_poly.entity_id
_entity_poly.type
_entity_poly.pdbx_seq_one_letter_code
_entity_poly.pdbx_strand_id
1 'polypeptide(L)'
;GALRPRPEYLAVAHMFEHAMKSAAPVFDMATEDGMRFRIYRIGTLEVRTTQEYDGEEIVGAVFSQRQATTKAAKAAAIPGSELVVKATEYVERIPGGGCHFYVVLETEEGNLILTEMLADGTVSWIENAEDLEDRHSLARVLRSESGGSAIPVRQAQADAAKLEGGCYAHGAFEVATGLQ
;
A
#
# COMPACT_ATOMS: atom_id res chain seq x y z
N GLY A 1 8.90 -15.82 -8.39
CA GLY A 1 7.45 -15.71 -8.17
C GLY A 1 6.78 -15.55 -9.51
N ALA A 2 5.53 -16.02 -9.67
CA ALA A 2 4.76 -15.74 -10.87
C ALA A 2 4.36 -14.26 -10.88
N LEU A 3 4.62 -13.55 -11.99
CA LEU A 3 4.20 -12.16 -12.17
C LEU A 3 2.69 -12.09 -12.32
N ARG A 4 2.02 -11.30 -11.47
CA ARG A 4 0.58 -11.04 -11.57
C ARG A 4 0.34 -9.67 -12.20
N PRO A 5 -0.34 -9.56 -13.34
CA PRO A 5 -0.69 -8.27 -13.92
C PRO A 5 -1.51 -7.42 -12.93
N ARG A 6 -1.20 -6.13 -12.84
CA ARG A 6 -1.94 -5.14 -12.04
C ARG A 6 -2.37 -3.96 -12.92
N PRO A 7 -3.32 -4.16 -13.86
CA PRO A 7 -3.74 -3.12 -14.80
C PRO A 7 -4.34 -1.87 -14.13
N GLU A 8 -4.84 -1.97 -12.91
CA GLU A 8 -5.35 -0.85 -12.12
C GLU A 8 -4.28 0.22 -11.84
N TYR A 9 -2.99 -0.15 -11.80
CA TYR A 9 -1.91 0.82 -11.63
C TYR A 9 -1.62 1.62 -12.90
N LEU A 10 -2.10 1.20 -14.07
CA LEU A 10 -1.92 1.96 -15.32
C LEU A 10 -2.69 3.29 -15.30
N ALA A 11 -3.88 3.31 -14.69
CA ALA A 11 -4.67 4.52 -14.53
C ALA A 11 -3.98 5.57 -13.63
N VAL A 12 -3.04 5.13 -12.81
CA VAL A 12 -2.31 5.95 -11.84
C VAL A 12 -0.81 5.95 -12.09
N ALA A 13 -0.37 5.67 -13.33
CA ALA A 13 1.03 5.47 -13.70
C ALA A 13 1.98 6.61 -13.30
N HIS A 14 1.50 7.85 -13.25
CA HIS A 14 2.27 9.02 -12.81
C HIS A 14 2.83 8.86 -11.38
N MET A 15 2.23 8.01 -10.54
CA MET A 15 2.74 7.73 -9.19
C MET A 15 4.14 7.11 -9.21
N PHE A 16 4.49 6.40 -10.29
CA PHE A 16 5.81 5.78 -10.44
C PHE A 16 6.88 6.76 -10.93
N GLU A 17 6.54 7.93 -11.45
CA GLU A 17 7.52 8.85 -12.06
C GLU A 17 8.68 9.18 -11.12
N HIS A 18 8.37 9.51 -9.86
CA HIS A 18 9.41 9.84 -8.90
C HIS A 18 10.28 8.62 -8.56
N ALA A 19 9.64 7.45 -8.41
CA ALA A 19 10.34 6.21 -8.15
C ALA A 19 11.27 5.83 -9.31
N MET A 20 10.79 5.89 -10.56
CA MET A 20 11.57 5.64 -11.78
C MET A 20 12.72 6.62 -11.95
N LYS A 21 12.54 7.90 -11.60
CA LYS A 21 13.62 8.91 -11.60
C LYS A 21 14.72 8.63 -10.57
N SER A 22 14.37 7.99 -9.45
CA SER A 22 15.31 7.67 -8.38
C SER A 22 15.91 6.26 -8.44
N ALA A 23 15.27 5.33 -9.16
CA ALA A 23 15.66 3.93 -9.20
C ALA A 23 16.46 3.60 -10.47
N ALA A 24 17.48 2.76 -10.33
CA ALA A 24 18.15 2.19 -11.49
C ALA A 24 17.26 1.07 -12.08
N PRO A 25 17.03 1.03 -13.41
CA PRO A 25 16.30 -0.05 -14.03
C PRO A 25 17.09 -1.37 -13.91
N VAL A 26 16.38 -2.47 -13.67
CA VAL A 26 16.99 -3.82 -13.65
C VAL A 26 17.16 -4.41 -15.05
N PHE A 27 16.50 -3.82 -16.03
CA PHE A 27 16.63 -4.10 -17.45
C PHE A 27 16.52 -2.79 -18.21
N ASP A 28 17.42 -2.56 -19.15
CA ASP A 28 17.44 -1.35 -19.96
C ASP A 28 18.08 -1.67 -21.31
N MET A 29 17.26 -1.67 -22.37
CA MET A 29 17.68 -2.00 -23.73
C MET A 29 17.05 -1.04 -24.73
N ALA A 30 17.80 -0.73 -25.78
CA ALA A 30 17.30 0.03 -26.92
C ALA A 30 17.33 -0.82 -28.20
N THR A 31 16.35 -0.61 -29.07
CA THR A 31 16.30 -1.16 -30.42
C THR A 31 17.07 -0.29 -31.40
N GLU A 32 17.28 -0.78 -32.64
CA GLU A 32 18.05 -0.08 -33.68
C GLU A 32 17.45 1.28 -34.08
N ASP A 33 16.13 1.42 -33.98
CA ASP A 33 15.38 2.66 -34.23
C ASP A 33 15.33 3.61 -33.01
N GLY A 34 16.02 3.26 -31.92
CA GLY A 34 16.13 4.10 -30.73
C GLY A 34 14.99 3.94 -29.72
N MET A 35 14.02 3.05 -29.95
CA MET A 35 13.00 2.73 -28.95
C MET A 35 13.63 2.02 -27.75
N ARG A 36 13.38 2.51 -26.55
CA ARG A 36 13.98 2.04 -25.31
C ARG A 36 12.96 1.37 -24.41
N PHE A 37 13.33 0.21 -23.89
CA PHE A 37 12.54 -0.61 -23.00
C PHE A 37 13.25 -0.68 -21.66
N ARG A 38 12.56 -0.32 -20.57
CA ARG A 38 13.10 -0.45 -19.22
C ARG A 38 12.18 -1.26 -18.33
N ILE A 39 12.79 -1.93 -17.35
CA ILE A 39 12.08 -2.59 -16.27
C ILE A 39 12.63 -2.07 -14.96
N TYR A 40 11.76 -1.52 -14.13
CA TYR A 40 12.08 -1.06 -12.77
C TYR A 40 11.50 -2.05 -11.76
N ARG A 41 12.22 -2.27 -10.66
CA ARG A 41 11.70 -2.98 -9.49
C ARG A 41 11.53 -1.98 -8.36
N ILE A 42 10.28 -1.80 -7.92
CA ILE A 42 9.88 -0.86 -6.88
C ILE A 42 9.17 -1.67 -5.81
N GLY A 43 9.89 -2.06 -4.76
CA GLY A 43 9.40 -3.01 -3.76
C GLY A 43 8.97 -4.34 -4.38
N THR A 44 7.69 -4.71 -4.25
CA THR A 44 7.10 -5.92 -4.83
C THR A 44 6.58 -5.72 -6.26
N LEU A 45 6.66 -4.50 -6.80
CA LEU A 45 6.18 -4.19 -8.15
C LEU A 45 7.29 -4.21 -9.18
N GLU A 46 6.96 -4.74 -10.35
CA GLU A 46 7.72 -4.63 -11.58
C GLU A 46 7.00 -3.67 -12.51
N VAL A 47 7.66 -2.57 -12.87
CA VAL A 47 7.12 -1.55 -13.77
C VAL A 47 7.89 -1.63 -15.08
N ARG A 48 7.19 -1.91 -16.17
CA ARG A 48 7.75 -1.96 -17.52
C ARG A 48 7.39 -0.71 -18.28
N THR A 49 8.38 -0.09 -18.88
CA THR A 49 8.24 1.16 -19.61
C THR A 49 8.75 1.03 -21.04
N THR A 50 8.22 1.90 -21.90
CA THR A 50 8.69 2.12 -23.25
C THR A 50 8.94 3.60 -23.45
N GLN A 51 9.96 3.94 -24.24
CA GLN A 51 10.28 5.31 -24.59
C GLN A 51 10.68 5.35 -26.08
N GLU A 52 9.96 6.12 -26.89
CA GLU A 52 10.38 6.39 -28.28
C GLU A 52 11.62 7.28 -28.32
N TYR A 53 12.29 7.35 -29.47
CA TYR A 53 13.42 8.27 -29.66
C TYR A 53 12.99 9.72 -29.38
N ASP A 54 13.68 10.37 -28.43
CA ASP A 54 13.33 11.69 -27.88
C ASP A 54 11.89 11.83 -27.32
N GLY A 55 11.21 10.70 -27.08
CA GLY A 55 9.86 10.67 -26.51
C GLY A 55 9.85 10.64 -24.98
N GLU A 56 8.65 10.78 -24.41
CA GLU A 56 8.43 10.55 -22.97
C GLU A 56 8.46 9.05 -22.66
N GLU A 57 9.01 8.71 -21.49
CA GLU A 57 8.95 7.35 -20.97
C GLU A 57 7.56 7.07 -20.40
N ILE A 58 6.87 6.07 -20.98
CA ILE A 58 5.52 5.69 -20.59
C ILE A 58 5.52 4.32 -19.91
N VAL A 59 4.68 4.16 -18.89
CA VAL A 59 4.44 2.86 -18.25
C VAL A 59 3.50 2.03 -19.12
N GLY A 60 4.00 0.92 -19.66
CA GLY A 60 3.22 0.01 -20.50
C GLY A 60 2.61 -1.16 -19.73
N ALA A 61 3.25 -1.61 -18.64
CA ALA A 61 2.73 -2.69 -17.82
C ALA A 61 3.24 -2.62 -16.38
N VAL A 62 2.39 -3.02 -15.43
CA VAL A 62 2.75 -3.19 -14.02
C VAL A 62 2.41 -4.61 -13.59
N PHE A 63 3.35 -5.26 -12.92
CA PHE A 63 3.17 -6.59 -12.35
C PHE A 63 3.51 -6.59 -10.87
N SER A 64 2.82 -7.42 -10.11
CA SER A 64 3.22 -7.78 -8.75
C SER A 64 4.05 -9.07 -8.77
N GLN A 65 5.16 -9.05 -8.04
CA GLN A 65 6.07 -10.17 -7.83
C GLN A 65 5.80 -10.93 -6.53
N ARG A 66 4.61 -10.76 -5.93
CA ARG A 66 4.21 -11.44 -4.68
C ARG A 66 4.60 -12.91 -4.70
N GLN A 67 5.40 -13.33 -3.71
CA GLN A 67 5.49 -14.76 -3.41
C GLN A 67 4.08 -15.17 -3.00
N ALA A 68 3.63 -16.37 -3.41
CA ALA A 68 2.38 -16.89 -2.90
C ALA A 68 2.56 -17.07 -1.39
N THR A 69 2.15 -16.08 -0.60
CA THR A 69 2.06 -16.21 0.84
C THR A 69 1.06 -17.34 1.03
N THR A 70 1.52 -18.43 1.64
CA THR A 70 0.78 -19.68 1.83
C THR A 70 -0.46 -19.54 2.71
N LYS A 71 -0.86 -18.30 3.05
CA LYS A 71 -2.03 -17.95 3.86
C LYS A 71 -3.15 -17.26 3.08
N ALA A 72 -3.15 -17.28 1.75
CA ALA A 72 -4.37 -16.97 0.97
C ALA A 72 -5.34 -18.16 0.91
N ALA A 73 -5.53 -18.89 2.03
CA ALA A 73 -6.80 -19.56 2.25
C ALA A 73 -7.76 -18.44 2.64
N LYS A 74 -8.93 -18.31 1.99
CA LYS A 74 -10.01 -17.36 2.35
C LYS A 74 -9.92 -17.02 3.82
N ALA A 75 -9.29 -15.88 4.16
CA ALA A 75 -8.92 -15.63 5.54
C ALA A 75 -10.23 -15.61 6.31
N ALA A 76 -10.39 -16.51 7.27
CA ALA A 76 -11.51 -16.43 8.17
C ALA A 76 -11.51 -15.03 8.79
N ALA A 77 -12.71 -14.47 9.02
CA ALA A 77 -12.82 -13.17 9.67
C ALA A 77 -11.96 -13.16 10.94
N ILE A 78 -11.19 -12.08 11.13
CA ILE A 78 -10.32 -11.92 12.29
C ILE A 78 -11.20 -11.89 13.54
N PRO A 79 -10.96 -12.76 14.55
CA PRO A 79 -11.75 -12.75 15.76
C PRO A 79 -11.67 -11.38 16.44
N GLY A 80 -12.81 -10.77 16.74
CA GLY A 80 -12.84 -9.44 17.38
C GLY A 80 -12.20 -9.40 18.78
N SER A 81 -11.90 -10.55 19.38
CA SER A 81 -11.16 -10.69 20.64
C SER A 81 -9.63 -10.68 20.47
N GLU A 82 -9.12 -10.88 19.26
CA GLU A 82 -7.69 -10.83 18.97
C GLU A 82 -7.14 -9.44 19.27
N LEU A 83 -5.93 -9.38 19.80
CA LEU A 83 -5.32 -8.13 20.22
C LEU A 83 -4.53 -7.47 19.09
N VAL A 84 -4.68 -6.16 18.94
CA VAL A 84 -3.79 -5.31 18.12
C VAL A 84 -2.50 -5.08 18.90
N VAL A 85 -1.37 -5.51 18.34
CA VAL A 85 -0.04 -5.43 19.00
C VAL A 85 0.86 -4.36 18.39
N LYS A 86 0.54 -3.91 17.18
CA LYS A 86 1.29 -2.86 16.49
C LYS A 86 0.38 -2.09 15.56
N ALA A 87 0.62 -0.78 15.48
CA ALA A 87 0.02 0.09 14.50
C ALA A 87 1.11 0.77 13.67
N THR A 88 0.88 0.92 12.37
CA THR A 88 1.77 1.66 11.48
C THR A 88 0.94 2.58 10.61
N GLU A 89 1.23 3.88 10.67
CA GLU A 89 0.60 4.90 9.83
C GLU A 89 1.43 5.14 8.58
N TYR A 90 0.77 5.12 7.44
CA TYR A 90 1.37 5.27 6.12
C TYR A 90 0.80 6.49 5.41
N VAL A 91 1.60 7.03 4.51
CA VAL A 91 1.18 8.05 3.54
C VAL A 91 1.57 7.62 2.13
N GLU A 92 0.64 7.76 1.20
CA GLU A 92 0.88 7.58 -0.23
C GLU A 92 0.42 8.79 -1.02
N ARG A 93 0.94 8.95 -2.24
CA ARG A 93 0.49 10.01 -3.15
C ARG A 93 -0.72 9.54 -3.93
N ILE A 94 -1.69 10.42 -4.11
CA ILE A 94 -2.87 10.15 -4.93
C ILE A 94 -2.83 10.86 -6.29
N PRO A 95 -3.52 10.29 -7.29
CA PRO A 95 -3.82 10.98 -8.54
C PRO A 95 -4.52 12.32 -8.32
N GLY A 96 -4.08 13.35 -9.04
CA GLY A 96 -4.65 14.70 -8.93
C GLY A 96 -4.00 15.59 -7.85
N GLY A 97 -2.99 15.08 -7.15
CA GLY A 97 -2.24 15.82 -6.13
C GLY A 97 -2.77 15.57 -4.72
N GLY A 98 -1.91 15.82 -3.72
CA GLY A 98 -2.21 15.53 -2.33
C GLY A 98 -1.64 14.19 -1.86
N CYS A 99 -2.09 13.80 -0.66
CA CYS A 99 -1.65 12.60 0.03
C CYS A 99 -2.86 11.85 0.56
N HIS A 100 -2.77 10.53 0.56
CA HIS A 100 -3.72 9.65 1.21
C HIS A 100 -3.05 8.95 2.38
N PHE A 101 -3.76 8.85 3.50
CA PHE A 101 -3.24 8.32 4.74
C PHE A 101 -4.06 7.10 5.14
N TYR A 102 -3.36 6.07 5.58
CA TYR A 102 -3.99 4.84 6.06
C TYR A 102 -3.19 4.24 7.20
N VAL A 103 -3.83 3.39 7.98
CA VAL A 103 -3.20 2.68 9.10
C VAL A 103 -3.27 1.18 8.83
N VAL A 104 -2.18 0.50 9.15
CA VAL A 104 -2.14 -0.95 9.23
C VAL A 104 -2.03 -1.34 10.69
N LEU A 105 -2.98 -2.14 11.15
CA LEU A 105 -2.97 -2.76 12.46
C LEU A 105 -2.49 -4.20 12.28
N GLU A 106 -1.48 -4.57 13.04
CA GLU A 106 -0.96 -5.93 13.12
C GLU A 106 -1.40 -6.53 14.46
N THR A 107 -1.95 -7.72 14.39
CA THR A 107 -2.51 -8.43 15.53
C THR A 107 -1.56 -9.50 16.07
N GLU A 108 -1.83 -10.03 17.26
CA GLU A 108 -0.96 -11.02 17.90
C GLU A 108 -0.83 -12.35 17.13
N GLU A 109 -1.83 -12.75 16.32
CA GLU A 109 -1.74 -13.93 15.44
C GLU A 109 -1.11 -13.61 14.06
N GLY A 110 -0.65 -12.37 13.87
CA GLY A 110 -0.03 -11.89 12.64
C GLY A 110 -1.01 -11.62 11.51
N ASN A 111 -2.29 -11.34 11.83
CA ASN A 111 -3.23 -10.79 10.86
C ASN A 111 -2.95 -9.31 10.65
N LEU A 112 -3.29 -8.82 9.45
CA LEU A 112 -3.14 -7.42 9.10
C LEU A 112 -4.50 -6.82 8.81
N ILE A 113 -4.76 -5.64 9.32
CA ILE A 113 -5.99 -4.90 9.09
C ILE A 113 -5.60 -3.54 8.52
N LEU A 114 -6.09 -3.24 7.32
CA LEU A 114 -5.98 -1.92 6.72
C LEU A 114 -7.21 -1.11 7.10
N THR A 115 -7.01 0.09 7.64
CA THR A 115 -8.10 1.05 7.80
C THR A 115 -7.74 2.43 7.28
N GLU A 116 -8.69 3.05 6.58
CA GLU A 116 -8.49 4.33 5.89
C GLU A 116 -9.83 5.07 5.73
N MET A 117 -9.77 6.38 5.50
CA MET A 117 -10.92 7.17 5.10
C MET A 117 -10.82 7.45 3.60
N LEU A 118 -11.82 6.99 2.84
CA LEU A 118 -11.91 7.19 1.41
C LEU A 118 -12.29 8.64 1.07
N ALA A 119 -12.10 9.02 -0.19
CA ALA A 119 -12.36 10.39 -0.65
C ALA A 119 -13.83 10.83 -0.53
N ASP A 120 -14.76 9.88 -0.44
CA ASP A 120 -16.19 10.11 -0.19
C ASP A 120 -16.52 10.26 1.31
N GLY A 121 -15.52 10.18 2.18
CA GLY A 121 -15.66 10.20 3.64
C GLY A 121 -15.97 8.84 4.26
N THR A 122 -16.12 7.78 3.47
CA THR A 122 -16.41 6.44 3.97
C THR A 122 -15.18 5.86 4.65
N VAL A 123 -15.35 5.34 5.87
CA VAL A 123 -14.30 4.58 6.56
C VAL A 123 -14.26 3.15 6.03
N SER A 124 -13.08 2.73 5.57
CA SER A 124 -12.79 1.38 5.11
C SER A 124 -12.06 0.58 6.19
N TRP A 125 -12.43 -0.69 6.34
CA TRP A 125 -11.81 -1.66 7.26
C TRP A 125 -11.65 -2.98 6.53
N ILE A 126 -10.43 -3.29 6.10
CA ILE A 126 -10.13 -4.42 5.23
C ILE A 126 -9.17 -5.36 5.96
N GLU A 127 -9.66 -6.54 6.29
CA GLU A 127 -8.87 -7.60 6.90
C GLU A 127 -8.07 -8.34 5.84
N ASN A 128 -6.78 -8.55 6.10
CA ASN A 128 -5.83 -9.26 5.26
C ASN A 128 -5.89 -8.83 3.78
N ALA A 129 -5.86 -7.50 3.56
CA ALA A 129 -5.92 -6.90 2.23
C ALA A 129 -4.86 -7.53 1.30
N GLU A 130 -5.33 -8.14 0.21
CA GLU A 130 -4.44 -8.92 -0.66
C GLU A 130 -3.32 -8.07 -1.25
N ASP A 131 -3.61 -6.80 -1.59
CA ASP A 131 -2.71 -5.87 -2.26
C ASP A 131 -1.86 -5.01 -1.32
N LEU A 132 -1.89 -5.29 -0.02
CA LEU A 132 -1.21 -4.49 0.99
C LEU A 132 0.30 -4.35 0.73
N GLU A 133 0.98 -5.42 0.33
CA GLU A 133 2.43 -5.38 0.02
C GLU A 133 2.74 -4.46 -1.18
N ASP A 134 1.86 -4.45 -2.18
CA ASP A 134 2.04 -3.59 -3.35
C ASP A 134 1.77 -2.13 -3.00
N ARG A 135 0.78 -1.83 -2.13
CA ARG A 135 0.57 -0.49 -1.59
C ARG A 135 1.74 -0.03 -0.71
N HIS A 136 2.27 -0.90 0.15
CA HIS A 136 3.46 -0.61 0.96
C HIS A 136 4.67 -0.22 0.13
N SER A 137 4.81 -0.78 -1.08
CA SER A 137 5.92 -0.47 -1.99
C SER A 137 5.89 0.97 -2.52
N LEU A 138 4.73 1.64 -2.44
CA LEU A 138 4.50 2.99 -2.95
C LEU A 138 4.28 4.02 -1.83
N ALA A 139 3.96 3.55 -0.64
CA ALA A 139 3.76 4.38 0.54
C ALA A 139 5.07 4.67 1.29
N ARG A 140 5.01 5.67 2.17
CA ARG A 140 6.03 5.96 3.19
C ARG A 140 5.43 5.73 4.56
N VAL A 141 6.23 5.17 5.47
CA VAL A 141 5.87 5.08 6.89
C VAL A 141 6.03 6.45 7.53
N LEU A 142 4.98 6.94 8.19
CA LEU A 142 5.04 8.16 9.01
C LEU A 142 5.45 7.85 10.44
N ARG A 143 4.82 6.85 11.03
CA ARG A 143 5.11 6.37 12.38
C ARG A 143 4.68 4.92 12.54
N SER A 144 5.33 4.24 13.48
CA SER A 144 5.01 2.88 13.88
C SER A 144 5.20 2.78 15.38
N GLU A 145 4.29 2.09 16.05
CA GLU A 145 4.37 1.84 17.48
C GLU A 145 4.04 0.38 17.77
N SER A 146 4.80 -0.22 18.68
CA SER A 146 4.64 -1.61 19.11
C SER A 146 4.72 -1.65 20.62
N GLY A 147 3.65 -2.07 21.30
CA GLY A 147 3.67 -2.31 22.76
C GLY A 147 3.17 -1.19 23.68
N GLY A 148 2.23 -0.34 23.24
CA GLY A 148 1.67 0.75 24.07
C GLY A 148 0.45 0.38 24.93
N SER A 149 -0.50 -0.39 24.40
CA SER A 149 -1.59 -1.05 25.13
C SER A 149 -2.34 -1.89 24.11
N ALA A 150 -2.35 -3.21 24.27
CA ALA A 150 -2.97 -4.06 23.27
C ALA A 150 -4.50 -4.00 23.43
N ILE A 151 -5.20 -3.48 22.42
CA ILE A 151 -6.67 -3.40 22.43
C ILE A 151 -7.26 -4.50 21.53
N PRO A 152 -8.45 -5.04 21.87
CA PRO A 152 -9.13 -5.99 21.00
C PRO A 152 -9.50 -5.37 19.64
N VAL A 153 -9.42 -6.15 18.57
CA VAL A 153 -9.81 -5.76 17.20
C VAL A 153 -11.21 -5.13 17.16
N ARG A 154 -12.19 -5.71 17.88
CA ARG A 154 -13.56 -5.15 17.97
C ARG A 154 -13.61 -3.74 18.57
N GLN A 155 -12.73 -3.46 19.53
CA GLN A 155 -12.64 -2.15 20.17
C GLN A 155 -12.01 -1.14 19.20
N ALA A 156 -10.88 -1.52 18.58
CA ALA A 156 -10.22 -0.72 17.56
C ALA A 156 -11.18 -0.34 16.42
N GLN A 157 -11.96 -1.30 15.93
CA GLN A 157 -12.96 -1.08 14.89
C GLN A 157 -14.07 -0.13 15.32
N ALA A 158 -14.62 -0.33 16.53
CA ALA A 158 -15.69 0.51 17.06
C ALA A 158 -15.23 1.95 17.32
N ASP A 159 -13.99 2.16 17.75
CA ASP A 159 -13.44 3.50 17.98
C ASP A 159 -13.05 4.18 16.67
N ALA A 160 -12.45 3.45 15.74
CA ALA A 160 -12.16 3.94 14.39
C ALA A 160 -13.43 4.42 13.68
N ALA A 161 -14.55 3.69 13.81
CA ALA A 161 -15.85 4.09 13.24
C ALA A 161 -16.43 5.40 13.81
N LYS A 162 -15.90 5.93 14.93
CA LYS A 162 -16.32 7.22 15.52
C LYS A 162 -15.46 8.39 15.06
N LEU A 163 -14.34 8.12 14.38
CA LEU A 163 -13.44 9.16 13.91
C LEU A 163 -14.00 9.80 12.63
N GLU A 164 -13.88 11.12 12.55
CA GLU A 164 -14.36 11.91 11.41
C GLU A 164 -13.27 12.87 10.92
N GLY A 165 -13.32 13.22 9.64
CA GLY A 165 -12.50 14.28 9.05
C GLY A 165 -11.10 13.88 8.58
N GLY A 166 -10.38 14.85 8.03
CA GLY A 166 -9.11 14.65 7.30
C GLY A 166 -7.91 14.15 8.11
N CYS A 167 -8.06 13.97 9.42
CA CYS A 167 -7.03 13.41 10.30
C CYS A 167 -7.36 11.97 10.77
N TYR A 168 -8.25 11.26 10.06
CA TYR A 168 -8.69 9.91 10.43
C TYR A 168 -7.55 8.95 10.75
N ALA A 169 -6.57 8.80 9.85
CA ALA A 169 -5.47 7.86 10.02
C ALA A 169 -4.66 8.18 11.29
N HIS A 170 -4.49 9.47 11.59
CA HIS A 170 -3.82 9.91 12.80
C HIS A 170 -4.58 9.48 14.06
N GLY A 171 -5.89 9.73 14.12
CA GLY A 171 -6.72 9.32 15.25
C GLY A 171 -6.83 7.80 15.39
N ALA A 172 -6.90 7.07 14.27
CA ALA A 172 -6.99 5.61 14.28
C ALA A 172 -5.70 4.99 14.84
N PHE A 173 -4.54 5.56 14.51
CA PHE A 173 -3.27 5.16 15.09
C PHE A 173 -3.20 5.46 16.60
N GLU A 174 -3.63 6.66 17.04
CA GLU A 174 -3.63 7.05 18.46
C GLU A 174 -4.51 6.14 19.30
N VAL A 175 -5.73 5.88 18.84
CA VAL A 175 -6.67 4.93 19.46
C VAL A 175 -6.04 3.54 19.56
N ALA A 176 -5.44 3.04 18.47
CA ALA A 176 -4.84 1.71 18.44
C ALA A 176 -3.62 1.57 19.36
N THR A 177 -2.96 2.67 19.71
CA THR A 177 -1.72 2.68 20.50
C THR A 177 -1.93 3.13 21.94
N GLY A 178 -3.09 3.73 22.26
CA GLY A 178 -3.39 4.30 23.57
C GLY A 178 -2.67 5.63 23.84
N LEU A 179 -2.16 6.29 22.79
CA LEU A 179 -1.54 7.60 22.88
C LEU A 179 -2.66 8.67 22.78
N GLN A 180 -3.18 9.11 23.93
CA GLN A 180 -4.11 10.25 24.05
C GLN A 180 -3.42 11.45 24.69
#